data_AF-A0A6N8A7C6-F1
#
_entry.id   AF-A0A6N8A7C6-F1
#
_cell.length_a   1.000
_cell.length_b   1.000
_cell.length_c   1.000
_cell.angle_alpha   90.00
_cell.angle_beta   90.00
_cell.angle_gamma   90.00
#
_symmetry.space_group_name_H-M   'P 1'
#
loop_
_entity.id
_entity.type
_entity.pdbx_description
1 polymer ?
#
loop_
_entity_poly.entity_id
_entity_poly.type
_entity_poly.pdbx_seq_one_letter_code
_entity_poly.pdbx_strand_id
1 'polypeptide(L)'
;MEIVHTPSSEPVRPVTERLKSAATELEATFLAEMLKSAGMGKSRQLFGGGAGEDQFTSFLVQHQAQQLARSGGVGFSEILFNAMMEKADAKKP
;
A
#
# COMPACT_ATOMS: atom_id res chain seq x y z
N MET A 1 -26.28 35.06 1.41
CA MET A 1 -25.89 34.17 0.32
C MET A 1 -25.53 32.84 0.97
N GLU A 2 -26.47 31.90 0.97
CA GLU A 2 -26.35 30.63 1.68
C GLU A 2 -25.64 29.64 0.77
N ILE A 3 -24.43 29.21 1.16
CA ILE A 3 -23.62 28.28 0.38
C ILE A 3 -24.20 26.88 0.65
N VAL A 4 -25.05 26.41 -0.25
CA VAL A 4 -25.60 25.05 -0.20
C VAL A 4 -24.47 24.08 -0.53
N HIS A 5 -23.88 23.46 0.49
CA HIS A 5 -22.93 22.37 0.31
C HIS A 5 -23.71 21.10 -0.05
N THR A 6 -23.71 20.74 -1.33
CA THR A 6 -24.19 19.42 -1.75
C THR A 6 -23.13 18.40 -1.36
N PRO A 7 -23.41 17.42 -0.47
CA PRO A 7 -22.47 16.36 -0.21
C PRO A 7 -22.30 15.54 -1.50
N SER A 8 -21.10 15.55 -2.06
CA SER A 8 -20.74 14.71 -3.20
C SER A 8 -20.83 13.24 -2.77
N SER A 9 -21.77 12.50 -3.34
CA SER A 9 -21.92 11.06 -3.14
C SER A 9 -20.78 10.33 -3.86
N GLU A 10 -19.72 9.95 -3.15
CA GLU A 10 -18.75 9.00 -3.70
C GLU A 10 -19.47 7.67 -4.00
N PRO A 11 -19.25 7.07 -5.20
CA PRO A 11 -19.84 5.79 -5.52
C PRO A 11 -19.29 4.69 -4.59
N VAL A 12 -20.20 3.94 -3.95
CA VAL A 12 -19.84 2.83 -3.08
C VAL A 12 -19.15 1.75 -3.90
N ARG A 13 -17.84 1.57 -3.70
CA ARG A 13 -17.09 0.50 -4.36
C ARG A 13 -17.57 -0.89 -3.93
N PRO A 14 -17.66 -1.86 -4.86
CA PRO A 14 -17.95 -3.25 -4.52
C PRO A 14 -17.00 -3.78 -3.44
N VAL A 15 -17.50 -4.68 -2.58
CA VAL A 15 -16.69 -5.28 -1.49
C VAL A 15 -15.45 -5.98 -2.04
N THR A 16 -15.58 -6.68 -3.17
CA THR A 16 -14.47 -7.36 -3.85
C THR A 16 -13.35 -6.40 -4.23
N GLU A 17 -13.67 -5.25 -4.83
CA GLU A 17 -12.68 -4.24 -5.20
C GLU A 17 -12.01 -3.60 -3.97
N ARG A 18 -12.74 -3.46 -2.86
CA ARG A 18 -12.15 -3.03 -1.58
C ARG A 18 -11.19 -4.07 -1.02
N LEU A 19 -11.54 -5.36 -1.07
CA LEU A 19 -10.67 -6.44 -0.60
C LEU A 19 -9.42 -6.58 -1.48
N LYS A 20 -9.53 -6.43 -2.80
CA LYS A 20 -8.38 -6.40 -3.71
C LYS A 20 -7.44 -5.24 -3.37
N SER A 21 -7.97 -4.03 -3.18
CA SER A 21 -7.18 -2.85 -2.78
C SER A 21 -6.46 -3.10 -1.46
N ALA A 22 -7.15 -3.63 -0.45
CA ALA A 22 -6.57 -3.95 0.85
C ALA A 22 -5.46 -5.01 0.74
N ALA A 23 -5.63 -6.01 -0.13
CA ALA A 23 -4.63 -7.03 -0.37
C ALA A 23 -3.35 -6.45 -0.98
N THR A 24 -3.51 -5.58 -2.00
CA THR A 24 -2.39 -4.85 -2.63
C THR A 24 -1.67 -3.93 -1.66
N GLU A 25 -2.40 -3.23 -0.78
CA GLU A 25 -1.81 -2.38 0.25
C GLU A 25 -1.01 -3.19 1.28
N LEU A 26 -1.49 -4.39 1.62
CA LEU A 26 -0.79 -5.27 2.56
C LEU A 26 0.47 -5.89 1.95
N GLU A 27 0.43 -6.29 0.66
CA GLU A 27 1.63 -6.69 -0.07
C GLU A 27 2.63 -5.52 -0.20
N ALA A 28 2.16 -4.30 -0.47
CA ALA A 28 3.04 -3.12 -0.51
C ALA A 28 3.73 -2.88 0.84
N THR A 29 3.01 -3.05 1.95
CA THR A 29 3.60 -2.92 3.30
C THR A 29 4.65 -3.99 3.56
N PHE A 30 4.36 -5.24 3.18
CA PHE A 30 5.32 -6.33 3.28
C PHE A 30 6.58 -6.06 2.44
N LEU A 31 6.41 -5.65 1.18
CA LEU A 31 7.52 -5.32 0.28
C LEU A 31 8.35 -4.15 0.83
N ALA A 32 7.74 -3.14 1.44
CA ALA A 32 8.47 -2.04 2.05
C ALA A 32 9.41 -2.54 3.17
N GLU A 33 8.96 -3.48 4.00
CA GLU A 33 9.79 -4.09 5.05
C GLU A 33 10.90 -4.97 4.46
N MET A 34 10.63 -5.69 3.37
CA MET A 34 11.65 -6.47 2.66
C MET A 34 12.72 -5.57 2.02
N LEU A 35 12.32 -4.45 1.40
CA LEU A 35 13.24 -3.48 0.84
C LEU A 35 14.13 -2.87 1.93
N LYS A 36 13.55 -2.42 3.05
CA LYS A 36 14.31 -1.93 4.21
C LYS A 36 15.31 -2.98 4.72
N SER A 37 14.86 -4.23 4.83
CA SER A 37 15.70 -5.36 5.28
C SER A 37 16.85 -5.66 4.30
N ALA A 38 16.61 -5.51 3.00
CA ALA A 38 17.63 -5.59 1.96
C ALA A 38 18.61 -4.39 1.96
N GLY A 39 18.44 -3.44 2.88
CA GLY A 39 19.29 -2.26 3.01
C GLY A 39 18.87 -1.09 2.12
N MET A 40 17.72 -1.18 1.44
CA MET A 40 17.16 -0.03 0.75
C MET A 40 16.83 1.06 1.74
N GLY A 41 17.24 2.26 1.38
CA GLY A 41 16.96 3.44 2.15
C GLY A 41 17.87 3.67 3.36
N LYS A 42 19.07 3.11 3.34
CA LYS A 42 20.16 3.54 4.21
C LYS A 42 20.96 4.62 3.49
N SER A 43 21.12 5.79 4.11
CA SER A 43 21.99 6.85 3.59
C SER A 43 23.43 6.36 3.47
N ARG A 44 24.10 6.75 2.39
CA ARG A 44 25.49 6.37 2.16
C ARG A 44 26.42 7.16 3.09
N GLN A 45 27.37 6.46 3.72
CA GLN A 45 28.31 7.06 4.69
C GLN A 45 29.30 8.06 4.07
N LEU A 46 29.74 7.85 2.83
CA LEU A 46 30.53 8.81 2.06
C LEU A 46 29.75 9.25 0.82
N PHE A 47 29.68 10.57 0.59
CA PHE A 47 28.94 11.19 -0.52
C PHE A 47 27.40 11.00 -0.46
N GLY A 48 26.82 10.86 0.74
CA GLY A 48 25.38 10.91 0.96
C GLY A 48 24.83 12.33 1.09
N GLY A 49 23.51 12.48 1.00
CA GLY A 49 22.75 13.72 1.18
C GLY A 49 22.52 14.14 2.64
N GLY A 50 23.14 13.44 3.61
CA GLY A 50 23.10 13.77 5.04
C GLY A 50 21.71 13.62 5.67
N ALA A 51 21.46 14.30 6.79
CA ALA A 51 20.22 14.18 7.57
C ALA A 51 18.93 14.51 6.79
N GLY A 52 19.03 15.23 5.67
CA GLY A 52 17.90 15.48 4.77
C GLY A 52 17.50 14.24 3.98
N GLU A 53 18.48 13.44 3.52
CA GLU A 53 18.24 12.21 2.75
C GLU A 53 17.45 11.19 3.56
N ASP A 54 17.79 11.00 4.84
CA ASP A 54 17.13 10.04 5.74
C ASP A 54 15.60 10.24 5.81
N GLN A 55 15.15 11.51 5.80
CA GLN A 55 13.72 11.85 5.90
C GLN A 55 12.94 11.43 4.65
N PHE A 56 13.51 11.66 3.47
CA PHE A 56 12.84 11.35 2.20
C PHE A 56 12.93 9.88 1.80
N THR A 57 13.96 9.21 2.30
CA THR A 57 14.27 7.85 1.94
C THR A 57 13.19 6.86 2.37
N SER A 58 12.58 7.06 3.54
CA SER A 58 11.45 6.24 3.99
C SER A 58 10.26 6.31 3.02
N PHE A 59 9.93 7.51 2.53
CA PHE A 59 8.87 7.74 1.55
C PHE A 59 9.20 7.11 0.20
N LEU A 60 10.46 7.21 -0.27
CA LEU A 60 10.90 6.58 -1.52
C LEU A 60 10.74 5.06 -1.46
N VAL A 61 11.15 4.43 -0.36
CA VAL A 61 11.00 2.98 -0.18
C VAL A 61 9.52 2.58 -0.16
N GLN A 62 8.66 3.34 0.54
CA GLN A 62 7.21 3.10 0.55
C GLN A 62 6.60 3.22 -0.85
N HIS A 63 6.93 4.27 -1.59
CA HIS A 63 6.44 4.45 -2.95
C HIS A 63 6.91 3.35 -3.88
N GLN A 64 8.18 2.94 -3.79
CA GLN A 64 8.69 1.84 -4.61
C GLN A 64 7.95 0.54 -4.29
N ALA A 65 7.71 0.23 -3.02
CA ALA A 65 6.96 -0.95 -2.61
C ALA A 65 5.50 -0.94 -3.13
N GLN A 66 4.83 0.21 -3.08
CA GLN A 66 3.49 0.40 -3.65
C GLN A 66 3.46 0.16 -5.16
N GLN A 67 4.45 0.72 -5.87
CA GLN A 67 4.54 0.55 -7.31
C GLN A 67 4.83 -0.91 -7.69
N LEU A 68 5.71 -1.58 -6.93
CA LEU A 68 5.97 -3.01 -7.11
C LEU A 68 4.69 -3.83 -6.93
N ALA A 69 3.98 -3.66 -5.81
CA ALA A 69 2.72 -4.37 -5.55
C ALA A 69 1.67 -4.13 -6.66
N ARG A 70 1.49 -2.87 -7.09
CA ARG A 70 0.57 -2.50 -8.19
C ARG A 70 0.96 -3.09 -9.54
N SER A 71 2.26 -3.29 -9.78
CA SER A 71 2.77 -3.90 -11.01
C SER A 71 2.74 -5.44 -11.01
N GLY A 72 2.18 -6.06 -9.97
CA GLY A 72 2.06 -7.51 -9.82
C GLY A 72 2.85 -8.09 -8.64
N GLY A 73 3.74 -7.29 -8.03
CA GLY A 73 4.45 -7.64 -6.80
C GLY A 73 5.19 -8.97 -6.88
N VAL A 74 5.07 -9.75 -5.81
CA VAL A 74 5.53 -11.15 -5.73
C VAL A 74 4.35 -12.13 -5.75
N GLY A 75 3.13 -11.64 -6.04
CA GLY A 75 1.91 -12.42 -6.07
C GLY A 75 1.25 -12.65 -4.71
N PHE A 76 1.69 -11.95 -3.65
CA PHE A 76 1.13 -12.14 -2.31
C PHE A 76 -0.27 -11.53 -2.17
N SER A 77 -0.58 -10.46 -2.92
CA SER A 77 -1.92 -9.85 -2.94
C SER A 77 -3.02 -10.86 -3.27
N GLU A 78 -2.77 -11.78 -4.20
CA GLU A 78 -3.79 -12.75 -4.61
C GLU A 78 -4.10 -13.74 -3.48
N ILE A 79 -3.06 -14.21 -2.77
CA ILE A 79 -3.21 -15.11 -1.62
C ILE A 79 -4.02 -14.42 -0.51
N LEU A 80 -3.67 -13.16 -0.21
CA LEU A 80 -4.35 -12.36 0.80
C LEU A 80 -5.81 -12.07 0.43
N PHE A 81 -6.06 -11.73 -0.83
CA PHE A 81 -7.39 -11.49 -1.34
C PHE A 81 -8.28 -12.72 -1.15
N ASN A 82 -7.80 -13.89 -1.57
CA ASN A 82 -8.54 -15.15 -1.43
C ASN A 82 -8.81 -15.49 0.05
N ALA A 83 -7.83 -15.32 0.93
CA ALA A 83 -8.00 -15.55 2.38
C ALA A 83 -9.01 -14.57 3.01
N MET A 84 -9.05 -13.31 2.56
CA MET A 84 -10.04 -12.33 3.03
C MET A 84 -11.44 -12.61 2.49
N MET A 85 -11.55 -13.09 1.25
CA MET A 85 -12.82 -13.46 0.63
C MET A 85 -13.44 -14.67 1.33
N GLU A 86 -12.65 -15.71 1.64
CA GLU A 86 -13.12 -16.86 2.43
C GLU A 86 -13.72 -16.42 3.77
N LYS A 87 -13.06 -15.50 4.47
CA LYS A 87 -13.56 -14.92 5.73
C LYS A 87 -14.80 -14.06 5.56
N ALA A 88 -14.91 -13.34 4.43
CA ALA A 88 -16.07 -12.52 4.12
C ALA A 88 -17.30 -13.39 3.81
N ASP A 89 -17.12 -14.49 3.08
CA ASP A 89 -18.16 -15.45 2.75
C ASP A 89 -18.64 -16.22 3.98
N ALA A 90 -17.71 -16.64 4.86
CA ALA A 90 -18.04 -17.27 6.14
C ALA A 90 -18.86 -16.40 7.09
N LYS A 91 -18.92 -15.07 6.86
CA LYS A 91 -19.69 -14.11 7.66
C LYS A 91 -21.08 -13.82 7.08
N LYS A 92 -21.46 -14.43 5.95
CA LYS A 92 -22.78 -14.31 5.35
C LYS A 92 -23.76 -15.26 6.09
N PRO A 93 -24.92 -14.78 6.58
CA PRO A 93 -25.88 -15.60 7.33
C PRO A 93 -26.52 -16.69 6.48
#